data_AF-A0A0Q8A7E8-F1
#
_entry.id   AF-A0A0Q8A7E8-F1
#
_cell.length_a   1.000
_cell.length_b   1.000
_cell.length_c   1.000
_cell.angle_alpha   90.00
_cell.angle_beta   90.00
_cell.angle_gamma   90.00
#
_symmetry.space_group_name_H-M   'P 1'
#
loop_
_entity.id
_entity.type
_entity.pdbx_description
1 polymer ?
#
loop_
_entity_poly.entity_id
_entity_poly.type
_entity_poly.pdbx_seq_one_letter_code
_entity_poly.pdbx_strand_id
1 'polypeptide(L)'
;MIVLAGIGLAVLVLVIIVSLLLRRQLREKYATLWIIIGLVILVLALFPGLLLGLSQLLGVEVPANLIFALAIVLLVGVALHLSWELSQAEDEVRRVAEDVAILRADVEELRKSVGLDAGTEGPRANGTVPGEIPDAERRAGDEG
;
A
#
# COMPACT_ATOMS: atom_id res chain seq x y z
N MET A 1 5.83 40.00 23.31
CA MET A 1 6.21 39.55 21.96
C MET A 1 6.39 38.04 21.92
N ILE A 2 7.35 37.46 22.66
CA ILE A 2 7.63 36.00 22.67
C ILE A 2 6.44 35.17 23.16
N VAL A 3 5.72 35.62 24.21
CA VAL A 3 4.57 34.89 24.78
C VAL A 3 3.40 34.80 23.79
N LEU A 4 3.08 35.89 23.08
CA LEU A 4 2.03 35.91 22.06
C LEU A 4 2.38 35.04 20.84
N ALA A 5 3.65 35.03 20.43
CA ALA A 5 4.14 34.15 19.38
C ALA A 5 4.07 32.67 19.80
N GLY A 6 4.40 32.36 21.06
CA GLY A 6 4.28 31.02 21.62
C GLY A 6 2.83 30.53 21.68
N ILE A 7 1.89 31.39 22.10
CA ILE A 7 0.46 31.07 22.11
C ILE A 7 -0.06 30.89 20.68
N GLY A 8 0.34 31.75 19.73
CA GLY A 8 -0.05 31.63 18.32
C GLY A 8 0.44 30.33 17.67
N LEU A 9 1.70 29.94 17.92
CA LEU A 9 2.25 28.69 17.44
C LEU A 9 1.54 27.47 18.06
N ALA A 10 1.28 27.51 19.37
CA ALA A 10 0.56 26.45 20.06
C ALA A 10 -0.86 26.26 19.52
N VAL A 11 -1.59 27.36 19.28
CA VAL A 11 -2.94 27.34 18.67
C VAL A 11 -2.88 26.85 17.24
N LEU A 12 -1.90 27.28 16.44
CA LEU A 12 -1.74 26.81 15.05
C LEU A 12 -1.49 25.30 15.00
N VAL A 13 -0.57 24.80 15.82
CA VAL A 13 -0.26 23.36 15.93
C VAL A 13 -1.49 22.59 16.40
N LEU A 14 -2.22 23.11 17.40
CA LEU A 14 -3.47 22.51 17.89
C LEU A 14 -4.53 22.45 16.78
N VAL A 15 -4.71 23.53 16.02
CA VAL A 15 -5.67 23.59 14.90
C VAL A 15 -5.26 22.67 13.76
N ILE A 16 -3.97 22.54 13.47
CA ILE A 16 -3.43 21.60 12.48
C ILE A 16 -3.70 20.17 12.92
N ILE A 17 -3.37 19.81 14.18
CA ILE A 17 -3.64 18.49 14.74
C ILE A 17 -5.14 18.19 14.69
N VAL A 18 -5.99 19.09 15.21
CA VAL A 18 -7.45 18.93 15.20
C VAL A 18 -8.01 18.85 13.77
N SER A 19 -7.50 19.64 12.82
CA SER A 19 -7.92 19.56 11.42
C SER A 19 -7.46 18.28 10.74
N LEU A 20 -6.26 17.78 11.04
CA LEU A 20 -5.77 16.48 10.58
C LEU A 20 -6.63 15.34 11.15
N LEU A 21 -7.05 15.46 12.42
CA LEU A 21 -8.02 14.56 13.05
C LEU A 21 -9.41 14.60 12.40
N LEU A 22 -9.87 15.79 11.99
CA LEU A 22 -11.23 16.01 11.48
C LEU A 22 -11.36 15.85 9.96
N ARG A 23 -10.27 15.97 9.18
CA ARG A 23 -10.29 15.82 7.71
C ARG A 23 -10.33 14.34 7.26
N ARG A 24 -11.25 13.58 7.85
CA ARG A 24 -11.57 12.18 7.56
C ARG A 24 -12.49 12.05 6.36
N GLN A 25 -11.91 11.98 5.16
CA GLN A 25 -12.58 11.34 4.02
C GLN A 25 -12.06 9.91 3.86
N LEU A 26 -12.62 8.95 4.61
CA LEU A 26 -12.88 7.54 4.21
C LEU A 26 -12.85 6.54 5.40
N ARG A 27 -13.96 5.77 5.49
CA ARG A 27 -14.32 4.59 6.33
C ARG A 27 -14.63 4.80 7.82
N GLU A 28 -15.85 4.42 8.22
CA GLU A 28 -16.42 4.48 9.58
C GLU A 28 -15.53 3.87 10.67
N LYS A 29 -14.75 2.82 10.35
CA LYS A 29 -13.87 2.14 11.32
C LYS A 29 -12.78 3.05 11.87
N TYR A 30 -12.22 3.93 11.05
CA TYR A 30 -11.16 4.80 11.50
C TYR A 30 -11.70 5.79 12.53
N ALA A 31 -12.94 6.28 12.35
CA ALA A 31 -13.59 7.35 13.14
C ALA A 31 -13.49 7.06 14.64
N THR A 32 -13.80 5.83 15.00
CA THR A 32 -13.86 5.32 16.37
C THR A 32 -12.53 5.47 17.11
N LEU A 33 -11.40 5.11 16.49
CA LEU A 33 -10.10 5.13 17.19
C LEU A 33 -9.65 6.57 17.52
N TRP A 34 -9.78 7.53 16.59
CA TRP A 34 -9.46 8.91 16.96
C TRP A 34 -10.50 9.56 17.88
N ILE A 35 -11.76 9.11 17.87
CA ILE A 35 -12.74 9.55 18.87
C ILE A 35 -12.30 9.09 20.26
N ILE A 36 -11.83 7.84 20.40
CA ILE A 36 -11.28 7.32 21.67
C ILE A 36 -10.05 8.12 22.08
N ILE A 37 -9.10 8.37 21.17
CA ILE A 37 -7.91 9.19 21.45
C ILE A 37 -8.30 10.60 21.88
N GLY A 38 -9.20 11.25 21.14
CA GLY A 38 -9.69 12.59 21.46
C GLY A 38 -10.41 12.63 22.80
N LEU A 39 -11.19 11.60 23.13
CA LEU A 39 -11.86 11.46 24.41
C LEU A 39 -10.86 11.29 25.55
N VAL A 40 -9.84 10.45 25.38
CA VAL A 40 -8.77 10.27 26.37
C VAL A 40 -8.05 11.60 26.61
N ILE A 41 -7.67 12.31 25.54
CA ILE A 41 -7.03 13.63 25.64
C ILE A 41 -7.95 14.65 26.35
N LEU A 42 -9.24 14.67 26.01
CA LEU A 42 -10.23 15.57 26.60
C LEU A 42 -10.40 15.32 28.10
N VAL A 43 -10.51 14.05 28.50
CA VAL A 43 -10.64 13.65 29.91
C VAL A 43 -9.39 14.07 30.70
N LEU A 44 -8.19 13.87 30.15
CA LEU A 44 -6.95 14.28 30.81
C LEU A 44 -6.81 15.80 30.91
N ALA A 45 -7.27 16.54 29.89
CA ALA A 45 -7.28 17.99 29.90
C ALA A 45 -8.26 18.57 30.92
N LEU A 46 -9.45 17.95 31.10
CA LEU A 46 -10.43 18.38 32.10
C LEU A 46 -10.03 18.00 33.53
N PHE A 47 -9.33 16.88 33.72
CA PHE A 47 -9.01 16.33 35.04
C PHE A 47 -7.50 16.15 35.24
N PRO A 48 -6.72 17.24 35.40
CA PRO A 48 -5.29 17.16 35.74
C PRO A 48 -5.05 16.47 37.09
N GLY A 49 -6.07 16.42 37.97
CA GLY A 49 -6.02 15.69 39.24
C GLY A 49 -5.83 14.17 39.09
N LEU A 50 -6.25 13.56 37.96
CA LEU A 50 -5.97 12.16 37.67
C LEU A 50 -4.48 11.90 37.47
N LEU A 51 -3.77 12.85 36.85
CA LEU A 51 -2.32 12.77 36.69
C LEU A 51 -1.61 12.91 38.04
N LEU A 52 -2.08 13.80 38.93
CA LEU A 52 -1.52 13.89 40.27
C LEU A 52 -1.74 12.60 41.08
N GLY A 53 -2.92 11.99 40.99
CA GLY A 53 -3.22 10.71 41.65
C GLY A 53 -2.36 9.56 41.12
N LEU A 54 -2.20 9.47 39.79
CA LEU A 54 -1.30 8.51 39.17
C LEU A 54 0.17 8.78 39.50
N SER A 55 0.58 10.04 39.61
CA SER A 55 1.94 10.46 39.98
C SER A 55 2.30 9.96 41.36
N GLN A 56 1.38 10.11 42.32
CA GLN A 56 1.55 9.60 43.66
C GLN A 56 1.57 8.07 43.72
N LEU A 57 0.73 7.40 42.91
CA LEU A 57 0.68 5.93 42.86
C LEU A 57 1.90 5.31 42.17
N LEU A 58 2.38 5.92 41.08
CA LEU A 58 3.53 5.47 40.29
C LEU A 58 4.88 5.99 40.83
N GLY A 59 4.86 6.88 41.83
CA GLY A 59 6.07 7.48 42.42
C GLY A 59 6.77 8.49 41.51
N VAL A 60 6.05 9.13 40.58
CA VAL A 60 6.60 10.09 39.63
C VAL A 60 6.50 11.51 40.21
N GLU A 61 7.63 12.15 40.51
CA GLU A 61 7.67 13.50 41.11
C GLU A 61 7.06 14.59 40.22
N VAL A 62 7.18 14.47 38.90
CA VAL A 62 6.79 15.52 37.95
C VAL A 62 5.59 15.06 37.10
N PRO A 63 4.42 15.71 37.21
CA PRO A 63 3.23 15.37 36.41
C PRO A 63 3.47 15.38 34.89
N ALA A 64 4.41 16.20 34.41
CA ALA A 64 4.79 16.26 33.00
C ALA A 64 5.36 14.92 32.47
N ASN A 65 6.07 14.14 33.31
CA ASN A 65 6.61 12.85 32.89
C ASN A 65 5.51 11.83 32.61
N LEU A 66 4.37 11.91 33.31
CA LEU A 66 3.21 11.05 33.03
C LEU A 66 2.55 11.39 31.71
N ILE A 67 2.44 12.67 31.38
CA ILE A 67 1.92 13.11 30.07
C ILE A 67 2.83 12.57 28.97
N PHE A 68 4.16 12.66 29.14
CA PHE A 68 5.12 12.10 28.20
C PHE A 68 5.00 10.58 28.07
N ALA A 69 4.96 9.84 29.18
CA ALA A 69 4.79 8.39 29.16
C ALA A 69 3.48 7.99 28.47
N LEU A 70 2.39 8.70 28.76
CA LEU A 70 1.10 8.46 28.14
C LEU A 70 1.10 8.81 26.65
N ALA A 71 1.74 9.90 26.26
CA ALA A 71 1.93 10.26 24.86
C ALA A 71 2.73 9.19 24.11
N ILE A 72 3.77 8.62 24.72
CA ILE A 72 4.54 7.49 24.15
C ILE A 72 3.64 6.27 23.98
N VAL A 73 2.89 5.87 25.01
CA VAL A 73 1.96 4.73 24.93
C VAL A 73 0.93 4.94 23.83
N LEU A 74 0.36 6.15 23.75
CA LEU A 74 -0.62 6.51 22.73
C LEU A 74 0.01 6.49 21.33
N LEU A 75 1.23 7.01 21.19
CA LEU A 75 1.99 7.00 19.93
C LEU A 75 2.31 5.57 19.47
N VAL A 76 2.74 4.70 20.40
CA VAL A 76 2.96 3.27 20.11
C VAL A 76 1.65 2.60 19.70
N GLY A 77 0.54 2.90 20.37
CA GLY A 77 -0.77 2.39 20.00
C GLY A 77 -1.19 2.79 18.59
N VAL A 78 -0.98 4.06 18.22
CA VAL A 78 -1.22 4.56 16.86
C VAL A 78 -0.31 3.88 15.85
N ALA A 79 0.98 3.72 16.17
CA ALA A 79 1.93 3.04 15.29
C ALA A 79 1.57 1.56 15.06
N LEU A 80 1.15 0.85 16.11
CA LEU A 80 0.67 -0.53 16.01
C LEU A 80 -0.60 -0.63 15.18
N HIS A 81 -1.54 0.29 15.38
CA HIS A 81 -2.76 0.34 14.58
C HIS A 81 -2.44 0.56 13.09
N LEU A 82 -1.56 1.51 12.79
CA LEU A 82 -1.12 1.79 11.43
C LEU A 82 -0.38 0.59 10.82
N SER A 83 0.43 -0.11 11.61
CA SER A 83 1.12 -1.33 11.20
C SER A 83 0.15 -2.47 10.88
N TRP A 84 -0.89 -2.66 11.69
CA TRP A 84 -1.94 -3.65 11.43
C TRP A 84 -2.66 -3.36 10.10
N GLU A 85 -2.97 -2.09 9.85
CA GLU A 85 -3.64 -1.67 8.62
C GLU A 85 -2.76 -1.83 7.39
N LEU A 86 -1.48 -1.49 7.52
CA LEU A 86 -0.51 -1.71 6.47
C LEU A 86 -0.42 -3.20 6.13
N SER A 87 -0.35 -4.06 7.14
CA SER A 87 -0.34 -5.52 6.95
C SER A 87 -1.61 -6.03 6.27
N GLN A 88 -2.79 -5.53 6.65
CA GLN A 88 -4.05 -5.90 5.99
C GLN A 88 -4.13 -5.42 4.53
N ALA A 89 -3.61 -4.22 4.25
CA ALA A 89 -3.57 -3.69 2.89
C ALA A 89 -2.61 -4.51 2.00
N GLU A 90 -1.46 -4.91 2.54
CA GLU A 90 -0.50 -5.78 1.86
C GLU A 90 -1.10 -7.16 1.54
N ASP A 91 -1.83 -7.77 2.49
CA ASP A 91 -2.52 -9.05 2.28
C ASP A 91 -3.56 -8.98 1.16
N GLU A 92 -4.31 -7.88 1.07
CA GLU A 92 -5.32 -7.67 0.03
C GLU A 92 -4.66 -7.47 -1.34
N VAL A 93 -3.59 -6.68 -1.42
CA VAL A 93 -2.81 -6.50 -2.66
C VAL A 93 -2.26 -7.85 -3.13
N ARG A 94 -1.75 -8.67 -2.22
CA ARG A 94 -1.25 -10.00 -2.52
C ARG A 94 -2.36 -10.90 -3.08
N ARG A 95 -3.52 -10.95 -2.45
CA ARG A 95 -4.67 -11.73 -2.94
C ARG A 95 -5.10 -11.30 -4.34
N VAL A 96 -5.20 -9.99 -4.60
CA VAL A 96 -5.54 -9.47 -5.93
C VAL A 96 -4.47 -9.86 -6.97
N ALA A 97 -3.19 -9.83 -6.61
CA ALA A 97 -2.13 -10.27 -7.51
C ALA A 97 -2.20 -11.77 -7.82
N GLU A 98 -2.51 -12.59 -6.82
CA GLU A 98 -2.74 -14.04 -6.98
C GLU A 98 -3.94 -14.32 -7.88
N ASP A 99 -5.07 -13.64 -7.66
CA ASP A 99 -6.27 -13.75 -8.50
C ASP A 99 -5.98 -13.35 -9.96
N VAL A 100 -5.23 -12.26 -10.19
CA VAL A 100 -4.84 -11.82 -11.53
C VAL A 100 -3.91 -12.84 -12.21
N ALA A 101 -3.02 -13.49 -11.47
CA ALA A 101 -2.14 -14.51 -12.02
C ALA A 101 -2.91 -15.75 -12.49
N ILE A 102 -3.86 -16.23 -11.66
CA ILE A 102 -4.74 -17.35 -12.01
C ILE A 102 -5.59 -16.99 -13.22
N LEU A 103 -6.23 -15.82 -13.21
CA LEU A 103 -7.09 -15.38 -14.31
C LEU A 103 -6.34 -15.29 -15.64
N ARG A 104 -5.07 -14.87 -15.61
CA ARG A 104 -4.21 -14.86 -16.80
C ARG A 104 -3.88 -16.26 -17.30
N ALA A 105 -3.63 -17.21 -16.39
CA ALA A 105 -3.37 -18.60 -16.74
C ALA A 105 -4.60 -19.26 -17.40
N ASP A 106 -5.78 -19.05 -16.83
CA ASP A 106 -7.05 -19.57 -17.37
C ASP A 106 -7.34 -19.00 -18.77
N VAL A 107 -7.08 -17.69 -18.98
CA VAL A 107 -7.24 -17.06 -20.31
C VAL A 107 -6.28 -17.65 -21.33
N GLU A 108 -5.04 -17.93 -20.94
CA GLU A 108 -4.03 -18.55 -21.81
C GLU A 108 -4.43 -19.99 -22.19
N GLU A 109 -4.91 -20.78 -21.23
CA GLU A 109 -5.43 -22.13 -21.48
C GLU A 109 -6.66 -22.09 -22.40
N LEU A 110 -7.57 -21.14 -22.17
CA LEU A 110 -8.74 -20.97 -23.02
C LEU A 110 -8.34 -20.57 -24.44
N ARG A 111 -7.36 -19.67 -24.62
CA ARG A 111 -6.81 -19.30 -25.94
C ARG A 111 -6.23 -20.50 -26.69
N LYS A 112 -5.50 -21.36 -25.98
CA LYS A 112 -4.96 -22.62 -26.54
C LYS A 112 -6.06 -23.58 -26.97
N SER A 113 -7.08 -23.77 -26.13
CA SER A 113 -8.22 -24.66 -26.45
C SER A 113 -9.08 -24.16 -27.61
N VAL A 114 -9.20 -22.84 -27.78
CA VAL A 114 -9.90 -22.21 -28.92
C VAL A 114 -9.00 -22.14 -30.17
N GLY A 115 -7.72 -22.53 -30.07
CA GLY A 115 -6.79 -22.59 -31.21
C GLY A 115 -6.35 -21.22 -31.74
N LEU A 116 -6.48 -20.16 -30.93
CA LEU A 116 -6.21 -18.78 -31.35
C LEU A 116 -4.71 -18.45 -31.44
N ASP A 117 -3.84 -19.33 -30.94
CA ASP A 117 -2.38 -19.13 -30.98
C ASP A 117 -1.74 -19.52 -32.33
N ALA A 118 -2.52 -20.06 -33.27
CA ALA A 118 -2.06 -20.42 -34.63
C ALA A 118 -1.81 -19.20 -35.56
N GLY A 119 -1.89 -17.96 -35.06
CA GLY A 119 -1.95 -16.76 -35.89
C GLY A 119 -0.74 -15.81 -35.88
N THR A 120 0.30 -16.02 -35.07
CA THR A 120 1.40 -15.02 -34.94
C THR A 120 2.80 -15.53 -35.31
N GLU A 121 2.97 -16.80 -35.67
CA GLU A 121 4.16 -17.24 -36.40
C GLU A 121 3.93 -17.10 -37.90
N GLY A 122 4.23 -15.90 -38.43
CA GLY A 122 4.32 -15.69 -39.87
C GLY A 122 5.30 -16.70 -40.49
N PRO A 123 4.93 -17.39 -41.59
CA PRO A 123 5.80 -18.36 -42.26
C PRO A 123 7.20 -17.82 -42.51
N ARG A 124 8.18 -18.25 -41.70
CA ARG A 124 9.58 -18.28 -42.12
C ARG A 124 9.64 -19.28 -43.26
N ALA A 125 9.67 -18.73 -44.47
CA ALA A 125 9.90 -19.44 -45.71
C ALA A 125 11.10 -20.38 -45.55
N ASN A 126 10.80 -21.64 -45.26
CA ASN A 126 11.72 -22.72 -45.56
C ASN A 126 11.70 -22.87 -47.08
N GLY A 127 12.67 -22.25 -47.74
CA GLY A 127 12.89 -22.39 -49.17
C GLY A 127 13.46 -23.77 -49.49
N THR A 128 12.66 -24.83 -49.31
CA THR A 128 12.79 -26.01 -50.15
C THR A 128 12.22 -25.63 -51.50
N VAL A 129 13.08 -25.44 -52.50
CA VAL A 129 12.67 -25.25 -53.91
C VAL A 129 12.34 -26.64 -54.47
N PRO A 130 11.07 -26.96 -54.75
CA PRO A 130 10.73 -28.19 -55.46
C PRO A 130 10.75 -27.87 -56.96
N GLY A 131 11.79 -28.31 -57.67
CA GLY A 131 11.75 -28.37 -59.14
C GLY A 131 12.92 -27.77 -59.93
N GLU A 132 14.18 -27.97 -59.53
CA GLU A 132 15.28 -27.89 -60.50
C GLU A 132 15.59 -29.30 -61.05
N ILE A 133 15.35 -29.44 -62.36
CA ILE A 133 15.52 -30.66 -63.16
C ILE A 133 17.03 -30.98 -63.22
N PRO A 134 17.46 -32.25 -63.07
CA PRO A 134 18.87 -32.61 -63.14
C PRO A 134 19.47 -32.31 -64.52
N ASP A 135 20.59 -31.57 -64.55
CA ASP A 135 21.39 -31.13 -65.71
C ASP A 135 22.03 -32.25 -66.55
N ALA A 136 21.47 -33.46 -66.56
CA ALA A 136 22.04 -34.62 -67.24
C ALA A 136 21.89 -34.60 -68.78
N GLU A 137 21.25 -33.56 -69.37
CA GLU A 137 20.93 -33.52 -70.81
C GLU A 137 21.69 -32.44 -71.61
N ARG A 138 22.67 -31.74 -71.01
CA ARG A 138 23.56 -30.78 -71.70
C ARG A 138 24.92 -31.35 -72.10
N ARG A 139 25.00 -32.65 -72.41
CA ARG A 139 26.06 -33.16 -73.30
C ARG A 139 25.44 -33.44 -74.66
N ALA A 140 26.14 -33.07 -75.73
CA ALA A 140 25.81 -33.32 -77.13
C ALA A 140 24.75 -32.39 -77.74
N GLY A 141 25.19 -31.27 -78.34
CA GLY A 141 24.27 -30.49 -79.15
C GLY A 141 24.75 -29.16 -79.73
N ASP A 142 26.02 -28.77 -79.59
CA ASP A 142 26.52 -27.64 -80.38
C ASP A 142 28.02 -27.80 -80.65
N GLU A 143 28.28 -28.54 -81.73
CA GLU A 143 29.54 -28.57 -82.45
C GLU A 143 29.68 -27.26 -83.26
N GLY A 144 30.86 -26.64 -83.20
CA GLY A 144 31.25 -25.49 -84.02
C GLY A 144 32.69 -25.07 -83.77
#